data_AF-A0A935E728-F1
#
_entry.id   AF-A0A935E728-F1
#
_cell.length_a   1.000
_cell.length_b   1.000
_cell.length_c   1.000
_cell.angle_alpha   90.00
_cell.angle_beta   90.00
_cell.angle_gamma   90.00
#
_symmetry.space_group_name_H-M   'P 1'
#
loop_
_entity.id
_entity.type
_entity.pdbx_description
1 polymer ?
#
loop_
_entity_poly.entity_id
_entity_poly.type
_entity_poly.pdbx_seq_one_letter_code
_entity_poly.pdbx_strand_id
1 'polypeptide(L)'
;MFPFLYFLKKRFLDKAILKNLFRVVLLAILAATFGWIMVASGLIERPWVNAYKLSIHLMIAFAVFAALEWTFLKSINLNIESLFKESEILNIKLIYFVGIVLVVQVFFGGVLSGMKAAVVFPSWPDMNGSYFPKVIFDTNQWNWDNFNNYDKNELMPALIHFLHRNTAYLLFF
;
A
#
# COMPACT_ATOMS: atom_id res chain seq x y z
N MET A 1 -8.26 -3.92 -21.54
CA MET A 1 -8.19 -5.21 -22.25
C MET A 1 -8.07 -5.09 -23.77
N PHE A 2 -8.83 -4.21 -24.44
CA PHE A 2 -8.81 -4.12 -25.92
C PHE A 2 -7.43 -3.92 -26.58
N PRO A 3 -6.54 -3.05 -26.07
CA PRO A 3 -5.19 -2.91 -26.65
C PRO A 3 -4.36 -4.19 -26.51
N PHE A 4 -4.42 -4.87 -25.35
CA PHE A 4 -3.70 -6.12 -25.10
C PHE A 4 -4.11 -7.23 -26.07
N LEU A 5 -5.42 -7.42 -26.28
CA LEU A 5 -5.94 -8.42 -27.23
C LEU A 5 -5.53 -8.10 -28.67
N TYR A 6 -5.49 -6.81 -29.04
CA TYR A 6 -5.01 -6.37 -30.34
C TYR A 6 -3.53 -6.71 -30.57
N PHE A 7 -2.65 -6.36 -29.64
CA PHE A 7 -1.21 -6.66 -29.74
C PHE A 7 -0.92 -8.16 -29.70
N LEU A 8 -1.69 -8.93 -28.93
CA LEU A 8 -1.61 -10.38 -28.88
C LEU A 8 -1.95 -11.00 -30.24
N LYS A 9 -3.06 -10.56 -30.86
CA LYS A 9 -3.47 -11.03 -32.20
C LYS A 9 -2.43 -10.69 -33.28
N LYS A 10 -1.75 -9.55 -33.15
CA LYS A 10 -0.71 -9.10 -34.09
C LYS A 10 0.67 -9.73 -33.86
N ARG A 11 0.87 -10.53 -32.79
CA ARG A 11 2.16 -11.14 -32.41
C ARG A 11 3.32 -10.13 -32.30
N PHE A 12 3.02 -8.89 -31.91
CA PHE A 12 4.04 -7.84 -31.74
C PHE A 12 4.77 -7.92 -30.39
N LEU A 13 4.37 -8.84 -29.52
CA LEU A 13 4.94 -9.00 -28.19
C LEU A 13 5.86 -10.21 -28.16
N ASP A 14 7.08 -10.00 -27.67
CA ASP A 14 7.99 -11.08 -27.33
C ASP A 14 7.46 -11.90 -26.15
N LYS A 15 7.97 -13.12 -26.00
CA LYS A 15 7.50 -14.07 -24.99
C LYS A 15 7.74 -13.56 -23.55
N ALA A 16 8.78 -12.75 -23.32
CA ALA A 16 9.11 -12.27 -21.98
C ALA A 16 8.15 -11.15 -21.55
N ILE A 17 7.85 -10.18 -22.41
CA ILE A 17 6.82 -9.16 -22.15
C ILE A 17 5.46 -9.82 -21.99
N LEU A 18 5.10 -10.80 -22.83
CA LEU A 18 3.82 -11.49 -22.73
C LEU A 18 3.63 -12.18 -21.36
N LYS A 19 4.68 -12.83 -20.83
CA LYS A 19 4.66 -13.45 -19.49
C LYS A 19 4.44 -12.41 -18.39
N ASN A 20 5.03 -11.22 -18.51
CA ASN A 20 4.83 -10.16 -17.52
C ASN A 20 3.43 -9.55 -17.60
N LEU A 21 2.94 -9.30 -18.82
CA LEU A 21 1.57 -8.81 -19.03
C LEU A 21 0.52 -9.79 -18.51
N PHE A 22 0.75 -11.10 -18.64
CA PHE A 22 -0.12 -12.10 -18.04
C PHE A 22 -0.20 -11.96 -16.51
N ARG A 23 0.94 -11.74 -15.83
CA ARG A 23 0.98 -11.47 -14.38
C ARG A 23 0.23 -10.19 -14.02
N VAL A 24 0.41 -9.12 -14.81
CA VAL A 24 -0.32 -7.86 -14.63
C VAL A 24 -1.82 -8.08 -14.73
N VAL A 25 -2.29 -8.84 -15.74
CA VAL A 25 -3.72 -9.12 -15.91
C VAL A 25 -4.28 -9.89 -14.71
N LEU A 26 -3.56 -10.89 -14.19
CA LEU A 26 -3.99 -11.61 -12.98
C LEU A 26 -4.09 -10.69 -11.76
N LEU A 27 -3.09 -9.83 -11.53
CA LEU A 27 -3.12 -8.85 -10.44
C LEU A 27 -4.25 -7.83 -10.62
N ALA A 28 -4.52 -7.40 -11.85
CA ALA A 28 -5.60 -6.46 -12.15
C ALA A 28 -6.99 -7.10 -11.93
N ILE A 29 -7.17 -8.38 -12.26
CA ILE A 29 -8.38 -9.12 -11.92
C ILE A 29 -8.54 -9.19 -10.40
N LEU A 30 -7.47 -9.53 -9.67
CA LEU A 30 -7.50 -9.54 -8.21
C LEU A 30 -7.87 -8.16 -7.63
N ALA A 31 -7.30 -7.08 -8.17
CA ALA A 31 -7.63 -5.72 -7.77
C ALA A 31 -9.12 -5.40 -8.00
N ALA A 32 -9.64 -5.75 -9.18
CA ALA A 32 -11.05 -5.54 -9.54
C ALA A 32 -12.00 -6.35 -8.65
N THR A 33 -11.69 -7.63 -8.42
CA THR A 33 -12.45 -8.50 -7.51
C THR A 33 -12.46 -7.92 -6.09
N PHE A 34 -11.32 -7.47 -5.59
CA PHE A 34 -11.23 -6.90 -4.25
C PHE A 34 -11.96 -5.55 -4.15
N GLY A 35 -11.90 -4.72 -5.20
CA GLY A 35 -12.67 -3.48 -5.29
C GLY A 35 -14.18 -3.74 -5.24
N TRP A 36 -14.66 -4.79 -5.92
CA TRP A 36 -16.05 -5.22 -5.81
C TRP A 36 -16.43 -5.67 -4.39
N ILE A 37 -15.58 -6.48 -3.75
CA ILE A 37 -15.78 -6.93 -2.35
C ILE A 37 -15.91 -5.74 -1.40
N MET A 38 -15.07 -4.70 -1.57
CA MET A 38 -15.14 -3.48 -0.76
C MET A 38 -16.51 -2.82 -0.85
N VAL A 39 -16.99 -2.57 -2.08
CA VAL A 39 -18.29 -1.94 -2.33
C VAL A 39 -19.43 -2.80 -1.79
N ALA A 40 -19.45 -4.10 -2.13
CA ALA A 40 -20.49 -5.02 -1.68
C ALA A 40 -20.57 -5.08 -0.15
N SER A 41 -19.42 -5.08 0.54
CA SER A 41 -19.40 -5.14 2.00
C SER A 41 -19.88 -3.87 2.70
N GLY A 42 -19.87 -2.72 2.01
CA GLY A 42 -20.40 -1.46 2.54
C GLY A 42 -21.92 -1.34 2.45
N LEU A 43 -22.60 -2.27 1.76
CA LEU A 43 -24.05 -2.21 1.53
C LEU A 43 -24.87 -2.94 2.62
N ILE A 44 -24.23 -3.69 3.52
CA ILE A 44 -24.92 -4.57 4.47
C ILE A 44 -24.87 -4.02 5.90
N GLU A 45 -23.67 -3.81 6.47
CA GLU A 45 -23.52 -3.48 7.90
C GLU A 45 -23.16 -2.02 8.18
N ARG A 46 -22.27 -1.42 7.36
CA ARG A 46 -21.74 -0.06 7.56
C ARG A 46 -21.64 0.63 6.19
N PRO A 47 -22.23 1.83 5.99
CA PRO A 47 -22.28 2.50 4.69
C PRO A 47 -20.94 3.07 4.21
N TRP A 48 -19.82 2.64 4.79
CA TRP A 48 -18.46 3.02 4.39
C TRP A 48 -17.54 1.81 4.30
N VAL A 49 -16.50 1.95 3.50
CA VAL A 49 -15.50 0.90 3.30
C VAL A 49 -14.62 0.75 4.54
N ASN A 50 -14.46 -0.48 5.01
CA ASN A 50 -13.55 -0.81 6.12
C ASN A 50 -12.10 -0.45 5.78
N ALA A 51 -11.40 0.19 6.70
CA ALA A 51 -10.04 0.71 6.53
C ALA A 51 -9.02 -0.38 6.14
N TYR A 52 -9.14 -1.58 6.71
CA TYR A 52 -8.27 -2.70 6.37
C TYR A 52 -8.47 -3.14 4.92
N LYS A 53 -9.72 -3.21 4.45
CA LYS A 53 -10.03 -3.54 3.05
C LYS A 53 -9.48 -2.46 2.11
N LEU A 54 -9.69 -1.19 2.44
CA LEU A 54 -9.12 -0.08 1.65
C LEU A 54 -7.60 -0.19 1.51
N SER A 55 -6.91 -0.53 2.60
CA SER A 55 -5.45 -0.65 2.63
C SER A 55 -4.96 -1.85 1.82
N ILE A 56 -5.64 -2.99 1.93
CA ILE A 56 -5.31 -4.19 1.13
C ILE A 56 -5.52 -3.89 -0.37
N HIS A 57 -6.61 -3.22 -0.73
CA HIS A 57 -6.85 -2.83 -2.12
C HIS A 57 -5.78 -1.89 -2.66
N LEU A 58 -5.37 -0.90 -1.85
CA LEU A 58 -4.26 -0.02 -2.18
C LEU A 58 -2.97 -0.82 -2.42
N MET A 59 -2.66 -1.81 -1.57
CA MET A 59 -1.47 -2.65 -1.76
C MET A 59 -1.53 -3.48 -3.04
N ILE A 60 -2.70 -4.03 -3.37
CA ILE A 60 -2.89 -4.76 -4.64
C ILE A 60 -2.72 -3.81 -5.83
N ALA A 61 -3.30 -2.60 -5.76
CA ALA A 61 -3.14 -1.58 -6.81
C ALA A 61 -1.68 -1.16 -6.99
N PHE A 62 -0.93 -0.97 -5.90
CA PHE A 62 0.51 -0.71 -5.94
C PHE A 62 1.28 -1.87 -6.56
N ALA A 63 0.92 -3.12 -6.27
CA ALA A 63 1.53 -4.29 -6.89
C ALA A 63 1.25 -4.36 -8.41
N VAL A 64 0.02 -4.01 -8.84
CA VAL A 64 -0.31 -3.88 -10.27
C VAL A 64 0.55 -2.80 -10.92
N PHE A 65 0.65 -1.62 -10.28
CA PHE A 65 1.46 -0.51 -10.78
C PHE A 65 2.94 -0.89 -10.91
N ALA A 66 3.54 -1.50 -9.88
CA ALA A 66 4.92 -1.96 -9.92
C ALA A 66 5.16 -3.01 -11.01
N ALA A 67 4.21 -3.93 -11.22
CA ALA A 67 4.30 -4.92 -12.29
C ALA A 67 4.17 -4.30 -13.69
N LEU A 68 3.33 -3.27 -13.85
CA LEU A 68 3.22 -2.49 -15.08
C LEU A 68 4.52 -1.73 -15.38
N GLU A 69 5.04 -1.01 -14.39
CA GLU A 69 6.29 -0.25 -14.49
C GLU A 69 7.45 -1.18 -14.87
N TRP A 70 7.58 -2.32 -14.18
CA TRP A 70 8.58 -3.32 -14.53
C TRP A 70 8.45 -3.87 -15.95
N THR A 71 7.21 -4.08 -16.41
CA THR A 71 6.95 -4.54 -17.78
C THR A 71 7.33 -3.47 -18.79
N PHE A 72 7.04 -2.20 -18.49
CA PHE A 72 7.41 -1.05 -19.32
C PHE A 72 8.93 -0.91 -19.43
N LEU A 73 9.66 -0.91 -18.32
CA LEU A 73 11.13 -0.81 -18.30
C LEU A 73 11.79 -1.93 -19.13
N LYS A 74 11.23 -3.15 -19.08
CA LYS A 74 11.67 -4.25 -19.94
C LYS A 74 11.37 -4.04 -21.42
N SER A 75 10.22 -3.43 -21.74
CA SER A 75 9.81 -3.20 -23.13
C SER A 75 10.72 -2.24 -23.88
N ILE A 76 11.33 -1.29 -23.17
CA ILE A 76 12.30 -0.35 -23.73
C ILE A 76 13.75 -0.86 -23.69
N ASN A 77 13.94 -2.16 -23.39
CA ASN A 77 15.25 -2.81 -23.29
C ASN A 77 16.25 -2.06 -22.41
N LEU A 78 15.78 -1.43 -21.33
CA LEU A 78 16.69 -0.85 -20.35
C LEU A 78 17.59 -1.95 -19.79
N ASN A 79 18.90 -1.81 -20.01
CA ASN A 79 19.89 -2.73 -19.46
C ASN A 79 20.07 -2.41 -17.97
N ILE A 80 19.13 -2.89 -17.17
CA ILE A 80 19.14 -2.70 -15.72
C ILE A 80 20.45 -3.23 -15.12
N GLU A 81 21.02 -4.32 -15.66
CA GLU A 81 22.29 -4.88 -15.19
C GLU A 81 23.50 -3.96 -15.42
N SER A 82 23.52 -3.17 -16.51
CA SER A 82 24.59 -2.18 -16.70
C SER A 82 24.46 -1.01 -15.74
N LEU A 83 23.24 -0.59 -15.40
CA LEU A 83 23.00 0.48 -14.42
C LEU A 83 23.48 0.08 -13.01
N PHE A 84 23.26 -1.18 -12.61
CA PHE A 84 23.72 -1.69 -11.31
C PHE A 84 25.23 -2.01 -11.29
N LYS A 85 25.86 -2.31 -12.44
CA LYS A 85 27.30 -2.57 -12.54
C LYS A 85 28.17 -1.33 -12.44
N GLU A 86 27.69 -0.18 -12.93
CA GLU A 86 28.45 1.09 -12.84
C GLU A 86 28.35 1.74 -11.45
N SER A 87 27.35 1.37 -10.64
CA SER A 87 27.20 1.89 -9.28
C SER A 87 28.03 1.07 -8.26
N GLU A 88 29.30 1.41 -8.06
CA GLU A 88 30.14 0.84 -6.98
C GLU A 88 29.57 1.09 -5.56
N ILE A 89 28.57 1.97 -5.43
CA ILE A 89 28.07 2.52 -4.16
C ILE A 89 26.69 1.94 -3.77
N LEU A 90 26.11 1.03 -4.56
CA LEU A 90 24.75 0.57 -4.28
C LEU A 90 24.70 -0.43 -3.10
N ASN A 91 24.38 0.08 -1.91
CA ASN A 91 24.09 -0.75 -0.76
C ASN A 91 22.73 -1.44 -0.95
N ILE A 92 22.74 -2.62 -1.56
CA ILE A 92 21.55 -3.44 -1.82
C ILE A 92 20.72 -3.67 -0.55
N LYS A 93 21.38 -3.83 0.62
CA LYS A 93 20.67 -4.01 1.90
C LYS A 93 19.87 -2.76 2.27
N LEU A 94 20.43 -1.57 2.05
CA LEU A 94 19.73 -0.30 2.28
C LEU A 94 18.52 -0.16 1.34
N ILE A 95 18.65 -0.52 0.07
CA ILE A 95 17.53 -0.49 -0.89
C ILE A 95 16.40 -1.40 -0.43
N TYR A 96 16.70 -2.63 -0.03
CA TYR A 96 15.68 -3.54 0.50
C TYR A 96 15.06 -3.00 1.79
N PHE A 97 15.87 -2.43 2.69
CA PHE A 97 15.37 -1.82 3.92
C PHE A 97 14.40 -0.67 3.62
N VAL A 98 14.81 0.32 2.82
CA VAL A 98 13.98 1.45 2.43
C VAL A 98 12.72 0.98 1.70
N GLY A 99 12.85 -0.01 0.81
CA GLY A 99 11.70 -0.60 0.09
C GLY A 99 10.68 -1.24 1.04
N ILE A 100 11.14 -1.99 2.05
CA ILE A 100 10.25 -2.60 3.05
C ILE A 100 9.57 -1.51 3.89
N VAL A 101 10.33 -0.52 4.37
CA VAL A 101 9.76 0.58 5.17
C VAL A 101 8.75 1.39 4.34
N LEU A 102 9.01 1.60 3.04
CA LEU A 102 8.05 2.23 2.11
C LEU A 102 6.75 1.43 1.99
N VAL A 103 6.82 0.11 1.84
CA VAL A 103 5.62 -0.74 1.79
C VAL A 103 4.81 -0.60 3.09
N VAL A 104 5.48 -0.64 4.24
CA VAL A 104 4.85 -0.43 5.55
C VAL A 104 4.23 0.97 5.65
N GLN A 105 4.93 2.00 5.18
CA GLN A 105 4.48 3.39 5.19
C GLN A 105 3.21 3.58 4.36
N VAL A 106 3.17 3.03 3.14
CA VAL A 106 1.99 3.12 2.27
C VAL A 106 0.83 2.32 2.86
N PHE A 107 1.08 1.15 3.46
CA PHE A 107 0.06 0.39 4.17
C PHE A 107 -0.56 1.19 5.31
N PHE A 108 0.26 1.74 6.22
CA PHE A 108 -0.25 2.59 7.30
C PHE A 108 -0.94 3.85 6.79
N GLY A 109 -0.50 4.44 5.68
CA GLY A 109 -1.19 5.57 5.06
C GLY A 109 -2.59 5.21 4.56
N GLY A 110 -2.75 4.02 3.95
CA GLY A 110 -4.06 3.48 3.57
C GLY A 110 -4.97 3.27 4.77
N VAL A 111 -4.43 2.70 5.86
CA VAL A 111 -5.20 2.44 7.08
C VAL A 111 -5.62 3.76 7.73
N LEU A 112 -4.68 4.71 7.86
CA LEU A 112 -4.90 6.05 8.41
C LEU A 112 -6.04 6.77 7.68
N SER A 113 -6.01 6.74 6.34
CA SER A 113 -7.04 7.34 5.50
C SER A 113 -8.40 6.68 5.72
N GLY A 114 -8.46 5.34 5.72
CA GLY A 114 -9.70 4.59 5.92
C GLY A 114 -10.30 4.76 7.32
N MET A 115 -9.47 4.97 8.34
CA MET A 115 -9.89 5.24 9.71
C MET A 115 -10.29 6.71 9.93
N LYS A 116 -10.00 7.60 8.97
CA LYS A 116 -10.08 9.07 9.14
C LYS A 116 -9.29 9.55 10.37
N ALA A 117 -8.17 8.91 10.69
CA ALA A 117 -7.43 9.18 11.92
C ALA A 117 -6.81 10.59 11.99
N ALA A 118 -6.64 11.25 10.83
CA ALA A 118 -6.24 12.65 10.76
C ALA A 118 -7.30 13.62 11.33
N VAL A 119 -8.58 13.24 11.31
CA VAL A 119 -9.65 14.03 11.93
C VAL A 119 -9.62 13.88 13.46
N VAL A 120 -9.24 12.71 13.96
CA VAL A 120 -9.13 12.42 15.39
C VAL A 120 -7.93 13.15 16.01
N PHE A 121 -6.79 13.16 15.32
CA PHE A 121 -5.55 13.80 15.79
C PHE A 121 -4.99 14.81 14.75
N PRO A 122 -5.59 16.00 14.61
CA PRO A 122 -5.27 16.96 13.54
C PRO A 122 -3.97 17.77 13.72
N SER A 123 -3.37 17.84 14.92
CA SER A 123 -2.14 18.61 15.13
C SER A 123 -0.90 17.90 14.59
N TRP A 124 0.20 18.65 14.44
CA TRP A 124 1.52 18.15 14.05
C TRP A 124 2.62 19.07 14.61
N PRO A 125 3.77 18.54 15.09
CA PRO A 125 4.18 17.13 15.07
C PRO A 125 3.54 16.26 16.16
N ASP A 126 2.91 16.89 17.17
CA ASP A 126 2.17 16.23 18.24
C ASP A 126 0.79 15.71 17.77
N MET A 127 0.09 14.96 18.61
CA MET A 127 -1.25 14.41 18.36
C MET A 127 -2.22 14.86 19.47
N ASN A 128 -2.80 16.05 19.31
CA ASN A 128 -3.63 16.77 20.29
C ASN A 128 -2.89 17.16 21.58
N GLY A 129 -1.74 17.81 21.45
CA GLY A 129 -0.93 18.32 22.56
C GLY A 129 0.03 17.30 23.18
N SER A 130 0.04 16.05 22.70
CA SER A 130 0.99 15.02 23.11
C SER A 130 1.50 14.25 21.92
N TYR A 131 2.82 14.03 21.82
CA TYR A 131 3.40 13.19 20.76
C TYR A 131 3.00 11.72 20.89
N PHE A 132 2.84 11.25 22.13
CA PHE A 132 2.32 9.91 22.44
C PHE A 132 0.92 10.05 23.07
N PRO A 133 -0.17 9.77 22.34
CA PRO A 133 -1.51 9.74 22.90
C PRO A 133 -1.60 8.77 24.09
N LYS A 134 -2.18 9.22 25.21
CA LYS A 134 -2.26 8.42 26.45
C LYS A 134 -2.95 7.06 26.26
N VAL A 135 -3.93 7.00 25.35
CA VAL A 135 -4.69 5.78 25.02
C VAL A 135 -3.79 4.62 24.56
N ILE A 136 -2.64 4.90 23.95
CA ILE A 136 -1.70 3.86 23.50
C ILE A 136 -1.11 3.09 24.70
N PHE A 137 -0.95 3.74 25.85
CA PHE A 137 -0.40 3.13 27.07
C PHE A 137 -1.47 2.50 27.97
N ASP A 138 -2.76 2.66 27.66
CA ASP A 138 -3.82 1.99 28.40
C ASP A 138 -3.95 0.54 27.93
N THR A 139 -3.34 -0.38 28.67
CA THR A 139 -3.35 -1.82 28.40
C THR A 139 -4.75 -2.41 28.26
N ASN A 140 -5.77 -1.84 28.90
CA ASN A 140 -7.15 -2.32 28.78
C ASN A 140 -7.72 -2.11 27.37
N GLN A 141 -7.20 -1.15 26.62
CA GLN A 141 -7.61 -0.89 25.25
C GLN A 141 -7.06 -1.91 24.25
N TRP A 142 -6.01 -2.65 24.61
CA TRP A 142 -5.36 -3.64 23.75
C TRP A 142 -6.12 -4.97 23.73
N ASN A 143 -7.31 -4.94 23.15
CA ASN A 143 -8.20 -6.11 23.06
C ASN A 143 -8.75 -6.28 21.63
N TRP A 144 -9.14 -7.51 21.28
CA TRP A 144 -9.62 -7.85 19.94
C TRP A 144 -10.79 -7.00 19.46
N ASP A 145 -11.70 -6.62 20.36
CA ASP A 145 -12.87 -5.83 20.02
C ASP A 145 -12.50 -4.43 19.52
N ASN A 146 -11.49 -3.81 20.14
CA ASN A 146 -10.98 -2.50 19.73
C ASN A 146 -10.25 -2.55 18.38
N PHE A 147 -9.52 -3.63 18.09
CA PHE A 147 -8.89 -3.82 16.77
C PHE A 147 -9.94 -4.04 15.66
N ASN A 148 -10.97 -4.83 15.93
CA ASN A 148 -12.03 -5.13 14.96
C ASN A 148 -12.97 -3.93 14.74
N ASN A 149 -13.33 -3.24 15.83
CA ASN A 149 -14.16 -2.04 15.82
C ASN A 149 -13.30 -0.78 15.94
N TYR A 150 -12.28 -0.67 15.08
CA TYR A 150 -11.29 0.39 15.10
C TYR A 150 -11.87 1.81 15.07
N ASP A 151 -13.09 1.98 14.55
CA ASP A 151 -13.80 3.25 14.39
C ASP A 151 -14.66 3.63 15.61
N LYS A 152 -14.72 2.77 16.63
CA LYS A 152 -15.49 3.00 17.86
C LYS A 152 -14.61 3.36 19.07
N ASN A 153 -13.30 3.40 18.91
CA ASN A 153 -12.34 3.73 19.97
C ASN A 153 -11.23 4.63 19.43
N GLU A 154 -10.49 5.27 20.35
CA GLU A 154 -9.38 6.15 20.00
C GLU A 154 -8.05 5.41 19.81
N LEU A 155 -7.92 4.17 20.33
CA LEU A 155 -6.66 3.42 20.31
C LEU A 155 -6.19 3.21 18.87
N MET A 156 -7.05 2.67 17.99
CA MET A 156 -6.63 2.31 16.64
C MET A 156 -6.26 3.54 15.78
N PRO A 157 -7.07 4.62 15.73
CA PRO A 157 -6.68 5.86 15.09
C PRO A 157 -5.38 6.43 15.66
N ALA A 158 -5.19 6.41 16.99
CA ALA A 158 -3.97 6.90 17.63
C ALA A 158 -2.75 6.09 17.21
N LEU A 159 -2.84 4.76 17.31
CA LEU A 159 -1.75 3.84 17.02
C LEU A 159 -1.33 3.92 15.56
N ILE A 160 -2.27 3.86 14.62
CA ILE A 160 -1.96 3.92 13.18
C ILE A 160 -1.39 5.28 12.79
N HIS A 161 -1.94 6.37 13.34
CA HIS A 161 -1.45 7.70 13.03
C HIS A 161 -0.03 7.91 13.60
N PHE A 162 0.24 7.43 14.82
CA PHE A 162 1.58 7.41 15.39
C PHE A 162 2.56 6.58 14.54
N LEU A 163 2.19 5.35 14.19
CA LEU A 163 3.03 4.45 13.38
C LEU A 163 3.36 5.07 12.02
N HIS A 164 2.35 5.58 11.30
CA HIS A 164 2.53 6.22 10.00
C HIS A 164 3.48 7.42 10.04
N ARG A 165 3.42 8.24 11.10
CA ARG A 165 4.34 9.37 11.27
C ARG A 165 5.77 8.90 11.52
N ASN A 166 5.96 7.93 12.41
CA ASN A 166 7.28 7.42 12.76
C ASN A 166 7.95 6.67 11.62
N THR A 167 7.19 5.89 10.85
CA THR A 167 7.73 5.26 9.64
C THR A 167 8.04 6.28 8.54
N ALA A 168 7.30 7.41 8.47
CA ALA A 168 7.66 8.52 7.60
C ALA A 168 8.99 9.17 8.03
N TYR A 169 9.18 9.44 9.32
CA TYR A 169 10.43 10.00 9.83
C TYR A 169 11.61 9.06 9.56
N LEU A 170 11.44 7.74 9.75
CA LEU A 170 12.46 6.74 9.43
C LEU A 170 12.84 6.69 7.95
N LEU A 171 11.94 7.08 7.03
CA LEU A 171 12.25 7.17 5.60
C LEU A 171 12.93 8.48 5.21
N PHE A 172 12.70 9.54 5.99
CA PHE A 172 13.23 10.87 5.70
C PHE A 172 14.68 11.03 6.18
N PHE A 173 15.06 10.35 7.26
CA PHE A 173 16.40 10.37 7.85
C PHE A 173 17.18 9.10 7.52
#